data_AF-A0A6I1MWD2-F1
#
_entry.id   AF-A0A6I1MWD2-F1
#
_cell.length_a   1.000
_cell.length_b   1.000
_cell.length_c   1.000
_cell.angle_alpha   90.00
_cell.angle_beta   90.00
_cell.angle_gamma   90.00
#
_symmetry.space_group_name_H-M   'P 1'
#
loop_
_entity.id
_entity.type
_entity.pdbx_description
1 polymer ?
#
loop_
_entity_poly.entity_id
_entity_poly.type
_entity_poly.pdbx_seq_one_letter_code
_entity_poly.pdbx_strand_id
1 'polypeptide(L)'
;MQFNKILLELITMKLIKKFLEFAIGNIVVLILGLVSSPLITRLINPIEMGKIGIINTLVNLLILIALIGLDQAYIRYYYDELKENRTQLLKICIKTPFIISMILSIFIIIFYKLISNYIIG
;
A
#
# COMPACT_ATOMS: atom_id res chain seq x y z
N MET A 1 -23.30 -5.32 -37.21
CA MET A 1 -22.30 -4.25 -36.98
C MET A 1 -22.68 -3.33 -35.81
N GLN A 2 -23.95 -2.91 -35.70
CA GLN A 2 -24.43 -1.97 -34.66
C GLN A 2 -24.41 -2.53 -33.23
N PHE A 3 -24.69 -3.83 -33.06
CA PHE A 3 -24.67 -4.52 -31.75
C PHE A 3 -23.28 -4.54 -31.09
N ASN A 4 -22.21 -4.84 -31.85
CA ASN A 4 -20.84 -4.81 -31.31
C ASN A 4 -20.38 -3.40 -30.93
N LYS A 5 -20.88 -2.36 -31.62
CA LYS A 5 -20.56 -0.97 -31.30
C LYS A 5 -21.19 -0.53 -29.96
N ILE A 6 -22.45 -0.91 -29.72
CA ILE A 6 -23.15 -0.67 -28.45
C ILE A 6 -22.49 -1.47 -27.30
N LEU A 7 -22.09 -2.72 -27.56
CA LEU A 7 -21.37 -3.53 -26.58
C LEU A 7 -20.03 -2.89 -26.19
N LEU A 8 -19.29 -2.37 -27.18
CA LEU A 8 -18.02 -1.68 -26.96
C LEU A 8 -18.21 -0.43 -26.09
N GLU A 9 -19.21 0.41 -26.40
CA GLU A 9 -19.52 1.60 -25.60
C GLU A 9 -19.90 1.24 -24.15
N LEU A 10 -20.70 0.19 -23.94
CA LEU A 10 -21.05 -0.29 -22.60
C LEU A 10 -19.84 -0.77 -21.80
N ILE A 11 -18.88 -1.45 -22.46
CA ILE A 11 -17.63 -1.89 -21.82
C ILE A 11 -16.75 -0.70 -21.47
N THR A 12 -16.60 0.26 -22.38
CA THR A 12 -15.81 1.49 -22.15
C THR A 12 -16.38 2.32 -21.00
N MET A 13 -17.70 2.48 -20.93
CA MET A 13 -18.35 3.19 -19.80
C MET A 13 -18.10 2.49 -18.46
N LYS A 14 -18.15 1.15 -18.41
CA LYS A 14 -17.84 0.38 -17.19
C LYS A 14 -16.38 0.53 -16.76
N LEU A 15 -15.44 0.52 -17.71
CA LEU A 15 -14.02 0.70 -17.43
C LEU A 15 -13.71 2.09 -16.89
N ILE A 16 -14.28 3.14 -17.51
CA ILE A 16 -14.13 4.53 -17.04
C ILE A 16 -14.69 4.68 -15.62
N LYS A 17 -15.86 4.09 -15.34
CA LYS A 17 -16.44 4.11 -14.00
C LYS A 17 -15.52 3.45 -12.97
N LYS A 18 -14.99 2.26 -13.28
CA LYS A 18 -14.04 1.56 -12.40
C LYS A 18 -12.75 2.36 -12.19
N PHE A 19 -12.22 2.97 -13.24
CA PHE A 19 -11.06 3.84 -13.14
C PHE A 19 -11.31 5.04 -12.22
N LEU A 20 -12.45 5.71 -12.35
CA LEU A 20 -12.84 6.81 -11.45
C LEU A 20 -13.00 6.34 -10.00
N GLU A 21 -13.59 5.17 -9.77
CA GLU A 21 -13.68 4.55 -8.43
C GLU A 21 -12.28 4.35 -7.80
N PHE A 22 -11.29 3.87 -8.57
CA PHE A 22 -9.90 3.75 -8.10
C PHE A 22 -9.18 5.11 -7.96
N ALA A 23 -9.49 6.07 -8.83
CA ALA A 23 -8.87 7.39 -8.83
C ALA A 23 -9.26 8.23 -7.61
N ILE A 24 -10.49 8.08 -7.10
CA ILE A 24 -10.97 8.80 -5.90
C ILE A 24 -10.04 8.56 -4.70
N GLY A 25 -9.61 7.31 -4.48
CA GLY A 25 -8.67 7.00 -3.40
C GLY A 25 -7.33 7.73 -3.55
N ASN A 26 -6.81 7.78 -4.78
CA ASN A 26 -5.55 8.49 -5.07
C ASN A 26 -5.70 10.01 -4.94
N ILE A 27 -6.85 10.58 -5.31
CA ILE A 27 -7.14 12.01 -5.14
C ILE A 27 -7.12 12.39 -3.65
N VAL A 28 -7.69 11.55 -2.77
CA VAL A 28 -7.65 11.78 -1.31
C VAL A 28 -6.20 11.79 -0.81
N VAL A 29 -5.39 10.80 -1.21
CA VAL A 29 -3.96 10.74 -0.85
C VAL A 29 -3.21 11.98 -1.36
N LEU A 30 -3.50 12.43 -2.58
CA LEU A 30 -2.89 13.62 -3.16
C LEU A 30 -3.23 14.89 -2.38
N ILE A 31 -4.49 15.09 -2.00
CA ILE A 31 -4.92 16.24 -1.19
C ILE A 31 -4.23 16.20 0.17
N LEU A 32 -4.22 15.05 0.83
CA LEU A 32 -3.52 14.88 2.11
C LEU A 32 -2.02 15.15 1.99
N GLY A 33 -1.37 14.68 0.92
CA GLY A 33 0.04 14.95 0.65
C GLY A 33 0.34 16.43 0.39
N LEU A 34 -0.51 17.09 -0.41
CA LEU A 34 -0.40 18.51 -0.71
C LEU A 34 -0.56 19.40 0.53
N VAL A 35 -1.43 19.04 1.45
CA VAL A 35 -1.59 19.76 2.73
C VAL A 35 -0.45 19.43 3.70
N SER A 36 -0.05 18.15 3.77
CA SER A 36 0.99 17.69 4.69
C SER A 36 2.36 18.25 4.33
N SER A 37 2.69 18.38 3.05
CA SER A 37 4.00 18.87 2.59
C SER A 37 4.37 20.26 3.18
N PRO A 38 3.58 21.34 3.00
CA PRO A 38 3.91 22.65 3.54
C PRO A 38 3.84 22.70 5.08
N LEU A 39 3.00 21.86 5.71
CA LEU A 39 2.96 21.73 7.16
C LEU A 39 4.29 21.16 7.69
N ILE A 40 4.71 20.02 7.14
CA ILE A 40 5.96 19.34 7.53
C ILE A 40 7.17 20.23 7.24
N THR A 41 7.20 20.89 6.09
CA THR A 41 8.33 21.76 5.70
C THR A 41 8.49 22.99 6.60
N ARG A 42 7.40 23.49 7.20
CA ARG A 42 7.46 24.59 8.19
C ARG A 42 7.79 24.14 9.60
N LEU A 43 7.41 22.91 9.97
CA LEU A 43 7.56 22.39 11.32
C LEU A 43 8.93 21.75 11.58
N ILE A 44 9.57 21.21 10.54
CA ILE A 44 10.77 20.38 10.67
C ILE A 44 11.97 21.09 10.02
N ASN A 45 13.15 20.98 10.64
CA ASN A 45 14.38 21.48 10.03
C ASN A 45 14.80 20.63 8.81
N PRO A 46 15.42 21.22 7.78
CA PRO A 46 15.83 20.48 6.57
C PRO A 46 16.72 19.25 6.84
N ILE A 47 17.60 19.34 7.85
CA ILE A 47 18.48 18.24 8.26
C ILE A 47 17.69 17.06 8.83
N GLU A 48 16.64 17.33 9.62
CA GLU A 48 15.77 16.29 10.18
C GLU A 48 14.84 15.71 9.10
N MET A 49 14.41 16.51 8.12
CA MET A 49 13.65 16.00 6.97
C MET A 49 14.44 14.98 6.15
N GLY A 50 15.75 15.19 5.96
CA GLY A 50 16.63 14.23 5.28
C GLY A 50 16.67 12.86 5.98
N LYS A 51 16.79 12.86 7.32
CA LYS A 51 16.79 11.65 8.15
C LYS A 51 15.44 10.91 8.06
N ILE A 52 14.33 11.65 8.17
CA ILE A 52 12.97 11.10 8.03
C ILE A 52 12.79 10.48 6.64
N GLY A 53 13.33 11.10 5.58
CA GLY A 53 13.29 10.55 4.23
C GLY A 53 13.94 9.16 4.13
N ILE A 54 15.12 8.98 4.73
CA ILE A 54 15.82 7.69 4.73
C ILE A 54 15.02 6.65 5.53
N ILE A 55 14.50 7.03 6.70
CA ILE A 55 13.65 6.16 7.52
C ILE A 55 12.40 5.73 6.73
N ASN A 56 11.73 6.65 6.05
CA ASN A 56 10.54 6.34 5.24
C ASN A 56 10.85 5.35 4.11
N THR A 57 11.97 5.50 3.41
CA THR A 57 12.39 4.54 2.38
C THR A 57 12.59 3.14 2.96
N LEU A 58 13.24 3.05 4.12
CA LEU A 58 13.43 1.77 4.81
C LEU A 58 12.12 1.15 5.28
N VAL A 59 11.23 1.95 5.88
CA VAL A 59 9.89 1.49 6.31
C VAL A 59 9.10 0.98 5.10
N ASN A 60 9.14 1.68 3.96
CA ASN A 60 8.46 1.23 2.74
C ASN A 60 9.03 -0.10 2.23
N LEU A 61 10.35 -0.30 2.28
CA LEU A 61 10.97 -1.58 1.95
C LEU A 61 10.50 -2.70 2.90
N LEU A 62 10.44 -2.42 4.20
CA LEU A 62 9.96 -3.37 5.20
C LEU A 62 8.49 -3.73 4.98
N ILE A 63 7.66 -2.77 4.57
CA ILE A 63 6.25 -3.01 4.23
C ILE A 63 6.14 -3.96 3.03
N LEU A 64 6.96 -3.78 1.98
CA LEU A 64 7.00 -4.69 0.83
C LEU A 64 7.34 -6.12 1.25
N ILE A 65 8.35 -6.28 2.12
CA ILE A 65 8.76 -7.58 2.66
C ILE A 65 7.66 -8.17 3.56
N ALA A 66 7.00 -7.35 4.38
CA ALA A 66 5.95 -7.81 5.28
C ALA A 66 4.72 -8.34 4.52
N LEU A 67 4.36 -7.69 3.41
CA LEU A 67 3.19 -8.05 2.62
C LEU A 67 3.45 -9.21 1.66
N ILE A 68 4.68 -9.42 1.16
CA ILE A 68 5.03 -10.46 0.16
C ILE A 68 4.06 -10.44 -1.06
N GLY A 69 3.44 -9.30 -1.37
CA GLY A 69 2.45 -9.19 -2.44
C GLY A 69 1.15 -9.99 -2.21
N LEU A 70 0.83 -10.36 -0.96
CA LEU A 70 -0.39 -11.10 -0.61
C LEU A 70 -1.66 -10.30 -0.90
N ASP A 71 -1.58 -8.97 -0.91
CA ASP A 71 -2.63 -8.06 -1.34
C ASP A 71 -2.98 -8.27 -2.82
N GLN A 72 -1.96 -8.38 -3.69
CA GLN A 72 -2.14 -8.64 -5.12
C GLN A 72 -2.59 -10.08 -5.38
N ALA A 73 -2.03 -11.04 -4.63
CA ALA A 73 -2.44 -12.44 -4.71
C ALA A 73 -3.90 -12.63 -4.27
N TYR A 74 -4.33 -11.95 -3.20
CA TYR A 74 -5.71 -12.01 -2.72
C TYR A 74 -6.70 -11.59 -3.81
N ILE A 75 -6.47 -10.45 -4.47
CA ILE A 75 -7.37 -9.98 -5.53
C ILE A 75 -7.45 -11.01 -6.66
N ARG A 76 -6.32 -11.60 -7.06
CA ARG A 76 -6.27 -12.63 -8.11
C ARG A 76 -7.10 -13.85 -7.74
N TYR A 77 -6.85 -14.46 -6.58
CA TYR A 77 -7.53 -15.69 -6.18
C TYR A 77 -8.98 -15.44 -5.72
N TYR A 78 -9.34 -14.22 -5.30
CA TYR A 78 -10.71 -13.88 -4.89
C TYR A 78 -11.73 -14.02 -6.02
N TYR A 79 -11.34 -13.70 -7.26
CA TYR A 79 -12.22 -13.83 -8.42
C TYR A 79 -12.30 -15.26 -8.96
N ASP A 80 -11.27 -16.08 -8.76
CA ASP A 80 -11.21 -17.47 -9.22
C ASP A 80 -11.85 -18.47 -8.22
N GLU A 81 -11.91 -18.14 -6.92
CA GLU A 81 -12.40 -19.04 -5.86
C GLU A 81 -13.93 -19.02 -5.64
N LEU A 82 -14.46 -20.18 -5.23
CA LEU A 82 -15.85 -20.37 -4.79
C LEU A 82 -16.16 -19.48 -3.58
N LYS A 83 -17.39 -18.94 -3.52
CA LYS A 83 -17.80 -17.96 -2.50
C LYS A 83 -17.56 -18.44 -1.06
N GLU A 84 -17.68 -19.74 -0.80
CA GLU A 84 -17.53 -20.36 0.52
C GLU A 84 -16.08 -20.31 1.04
N ASN A 85 -15.09 -20.40 0.15
CA ASN A 85 -13.66 -20.41 0.51
C ASN A 85 -13.06 -19.00 0.66
N ARG A 86 -13.75 -17.95 0.20
CA ARG A 86 -13.23 -16.57 0.21
C ARG A 86 -12.89 -16.05 1.60
N THR A 87 -13.67 -16.46 2.61
CA THR A 87 -13.42 -16.10 4.02
C THR A 87 -12.12 -16.73 4.53
N GLN A 88 -11.85 -17.97 4.13
CA GLN A 88 -10.61 -18.66 4.50
C GLN A 88 -9.39 -18.06 3.78
N LEU A 89 -9.55 -17.72 2.49
CA LEU A 89 -8.53 -17.01 1.71
C LEU A 89 -8.15 -15.68 2.38
N LEU A 90 -9.14 -14.86 2.76
CA LEU A 90 -8.92 -13.58 3.44
C LEU A 90 -8.19 -13.77 4.78
N LYS A 91 -8.57 -14.79 5.57
CA LYS A 91 -7.88 -15.08 6.84
C LYS A 91 -6.41 -15.40 6.63
N ILE A 92 -6.07 -16.18 5.60
CA ILE A 92 -4.68 -16.51 5.28
C ILE A 92 -3.92 -15.25 4.82
N CYS A 93 -4.50 -14.49 3.91
CA CYS A 93 -3.89 -13.26 3.38
C CYS A 93 -3.68 -12.16 4.42
N ILE A 94 -4.45 -12.14 5.52
CA ILE A 94 -4.26 -11.19 6.63
C ILE A 94 -3.34 -11.76 7.71
N LYS A 95 -3.52 -13.04 8.07
CA LYS A 95 -2.74 -13.67 9.14
C LYS A 95 -1.25 -13.72 8.80
N THR A 96 -0.90 -14.04 7.55
CA THR A 96 0.48 -14.14 7.10
C THR A 96 1.26 -12.83 7.23
N PRO A 97 0.84 -11.70 6.64
CA PRO A 97 1.56 -10.43 6.79
C PRO A 97 1.52 -9.91 8.23
N PHE A 98 0.47 -10.21 8.99
CA PHE A 98 0.43 -9.86 10.42
C PHE A 98 1.56 -10.55 11.20
N ILE A 99 1.74 -11.86 11.04
CA ILE A 99 2.83 -12.60 11.69
C ILE A 99 4.20 -12.07 11.27
N ILE A 100 4.41 -11.85 9.96
CA ILE A 100 5.68 -11.32 9.44
C ILE A 100 5.96 -9.93 9.99
N SER A 101 4.96 -9.05 10.03
CA SER A 101 5.08 -7.71 10.60
C SER A 101 5.44 -7.73 12.08
N MET A 102 4.89 -8.69 12.84
CA MET A 102 5.19 -8.85 14.27
C MET A 102 6.64 -9.30 14.48
N ILE A 103 7.13 -10.24 13.65
CA ILE A 103 8.53 -10.68 13.67
C ILE A 103 9.47 -9.52 13.31
N LEU A 104 9.16 -8.78 12.23
CA LEU A 104 9.94 -7.61 11.80
C LEU A 104 9.97 -6.53 12.88
N SER A 105 8.83 -6.25 13.52
CA SER A 105 8.75 -5.28 14.61
C SER A 105 9.63 -5.68 15.80
N ILE A 106 9.58 -6.96 16.21
CA ILE A 106 10.43 -7.47 17.29
C ILE A 106 11.91 -7.35 16.93
N PHE A 107 12.27 -7.71 15.70
CA PHE A 107 13.64 -7.58 15.20
C PHE A 107 14.12 -6.12 15.25
N ILE A 108 13.31 -5.17 14.78
CA ILE A 108 13.64 -3.74 14.81
C ILE A 108 13.80 -3.24 16.25
N ILE A 109 12.93 -3.64 17.18
CA ILE A 109 13.03 -3.25 18.60
C ILE A 109 14.31 -3.77 19.24
N ILE A 110 14.81 -4.94 18.85
CA ILE A 110 16.07 -5.49 19.39
C ILE A 110 17.27 -4.73 18.81
N PHE A 111 17.26 -4.44 17.51
CA PHE A 111 18.39 -3.84 16.79
C PHE A 111 18.30 -2.32 16.63
N TYR A 112 17.35 -1.64 17.29
CA TYR A 112 17.06 -0.22 17.07
C TYR A 112 18.28 0.69 17.23
N LYS A 113 19.17 0.39 18.20
CA LYS A 113 20.38 1.18 18.42
C LYS A 113 21.34 1.09 17.24
N LEU A 114 21.53 -0.11 16.70
CA LEU A 114 22.45 -0.37 15.60
C LEU A 114 21.90 0.23 14.30
N ILE A 115 20.59 0.10 14.09
CA ILE A 115 19.85 0.69 12.98
C ILE A 115 19.92 2.23 13.04
N SER A 116 19.63 2.83 14.19
CA SER A 116 19.67 4.29 14.38
C SER A 116 21.08 4.85 14.15
N ASN A 117 22.11 4.21 14.69
CA ASN A 117 23.50 4.67 14.56
C ASN A 117 24.03 4.51 13.13
N TYR A 118 23.54 3.51 12.38
CA TYR A 118 23.95 3.32 10.99
C TYR A 118 23.24 4.29 10.03
N ILE A 119 21.97 4.60 10.27
CA ILE A 119 21.15 5.44 9.39
C ILE A 119 21.38 6.93 9.65
N ILE A 120 21.49 7.32 10.91
CA ILE A 120 21.49 8.72 11.32
C ILE A 120 22.91 9.22 11.66
N GLY A 121 23.82 8.30 12.00
CA GLY A 121 25.14 8.61 12.57
C GLY A 121 25.05 8.71 14.08
#